data_AF-A0A833GKX5-F1
#
_entry.id   AF-A0A833GKX5-F1
#
_cell.length_a   1.000
_cell.length_b   1.000
_cell.length_c   1.000
_cell.angle_alpha   90.00
_cell.angle_beta   90.00
_cell.angle_gamma   90.00
#
_symmetry.space_group_name_H-M   'P 1'
#
loop_
_entity.id
_entity.type
_entity.pdbx_description
1 polymer ?
#
loop_
_entity_poly.entity_id
_entity_poly.type
_entity_poly.pdbx_seq_one_letter_code
_entity_poly.pdbx_strand_id
1 'polypeptide(L)'
;MSSTQTESSNGPRILRGAFDSLSLYEITDYELESLEEGSPSSTFLNFAIAFVSIGLSFLTTLLTVKIESIYVFLIFVVLTIIGLAAALVLFVLWRKTRSRVKDLVKKIKARAPASSTEAGASQGG
;
A
#
# COMPACT_ATOMS: atom_id res chain seq x y z
N MET A 1 27.54 45.43 46.11
CA MET A 1 27.09 44.04 46.28
C MET A 1 26.13 43.71 45.14
N SER A 2 26.20 42.47 44.67
CA SER A 2 26.00 42.04 43.29
C SER A 2 24.58 42.13 42.71
N SER A 3 24.59 42.41 41.41
CA SER A 3 23.60 42.23 40.35
C SER A 3 22.59 41.10 40.54
N THR A 4 21.33 41.33 40.17
CA THR A 4 20.46 40.26 39.66
C THR A 4 19.84 40.73 38.36
N GLN A 5 20.46 40.26 37.28
CA GLN A 5 20.09 40.48 35.89
C GLN A 5 18.95 39.51 35.57
N THR A 6 17.79 40.04 35.20
CA THR A 6 16.65 39.24 34.72
C THR A 6 16.94 38.84 33.28
N GLU A 7 17.64 37.72 33.08
CA GLU A 7 17.78 37.13 31.74
C GLU A 7 16.43 36.58 31.27
N SER A 8 15.83 37.31 30.32
CA SER A 8 14.74 36.81 29.48
C SER A 8 15.31 35.74 28.53
N SER A 9 15.37 34.50 29.00
CA SER A 9 15.71 33.37 28.11
C SER A 9 14.51 33.09 27.19
N ASN A 10 14.57 33.63 25.98
CA ASN A 10 13.62 33.37 24.90
C ASN A 10 13.91 31.99 24.28
N GLY A 11 13.81 30.95 25.10
CA GLY A 11 13.88 29.56 24.66
C GLY A 11 12.55 29.14 24.00
N PRO A 12 12.56 28.31 22.95
CA PRO A 12 11.34 27.86 22.30
C PRO A 12 10.41 27.17 23.32
N ARG A 13 9.15 27.63 23.39
CA ARG A 13 8.12 27.07 24.27
C ARG A 13 7.67 25.71 23.70
N ILE A 14 8.29 24.63 24.18
CA ILE A 14 7.96 23.26 23.78
C ILE A 14 6.70 22.81 24.54
N LEU A 15 5.56 22.75 23.85
CA LEU A 15 4.33 22.13 24.34
C LEU A 15 4.40 20.62 24.05
N ARG A 16 4.66 19.79 25.08
CA ARG A 16 4.55 18.33 24.99
C ARG A 16 3.17 17.91 25.51
N GLY A 17 2.28 17.49 24.60
CA GLY A 17 1.05 16.80 24.97
C GLY A 17 1.33 15.38 25.43
N ALA A 18 0.58 14.90 26.42
CA ALA A 18 0.63 13.49 26.83
C ALA A 18 0.07 12.61 25.69
N PHE A 19 0.86 11.65 25.24
CA PHE A 19 0.41 10.65 24.27
C PHE A 19 -0.20 9.46 25.02
N ASP A 20 -1.38 9.02 24.58
CA ASP A 20 -2.15 7.92 25.19
C ASP A 20 -1.43 6.56 25.08
N SER A 21 -0.70 6.34 23.97
CA SER A 21 0.20 5.19 23.83
C SER A 21 1.22 5.41 22.70
N LEU A 22 2.44 4.88 22.87
CA LEU A 22 3.48 4.86 21.85
C LEU A 22 3.79 3.40 21.51
N SER A 23 3.58 3.00 20.26
CA SER A 23 3.97 1.68 19.76
C SER A 23 5.23 1.81 18.91
N LEU A 24 6.37 1.35 19.45
CA LEU A 24 7.62 1.22 18.71
C LEU A 24 7.66 -0.15 18.03
N TYR A 25 7.90 -0.16 16.72
CA TYR A 25 8.13 -1.37 15.95
C TYR A 25 9.57 -1.34 15.46
N GLU A 26 10.38 -2.29 15.94
CA GLU A 26 11.72 -2.49 15.40
C GLU A 26 11.62 -3.22 14.06
N ILE A 27 12.26 -2.63 13.06
CA ILE A 27 12.33 -3.12 11.68
C ILE A 27 13.80 -3.24 11.31
N THR A 28 14.16 -4.37 10.71
CA THR A 28 15.52 -4.60 10.19
C THR A 28 15.73 -3.86 8.87
N ASP A 29 16.99 -3.53 8.52
CA ASP A 29 17.31 -2.78 7.30
C ASP A 29 16.69 -3.38 6.02
N TYR A 30 16.70 -4.72 5.87
CA TYR A 30 16.08 -5.37 4.70
C TYR A 30 14.53 -5.24 4.66
N GLU A 31 13.87 -5.11 5.82
CA GLU A 31 12.42 -4.87 5.92
C GLU A 31 12.11 -3.42 5.59
N LEU A 32 12.98 -2.49 6.01
CA LEU A 32 12.88 -1.08 5.67
C LEU A 32 13.08 -0.85 4.17
N GLU A 33 14.11 -1.45 3.57
CA GLU A 33 14.37 -1.37 2.13
C GLU A 33 13.20 -1.95 1.31
N SER A 34 12.63 -3.07 1.75
CA SER A 34 11.42 -3.66 1.13
C SER A 34 10.17 -2.76 1.25
N LEU A 35 10.12 -1.86 2.23
CA LEU A 35 9.04 -0.89 2.42
C LEU A 35 9.31 0.40 1.63
N GLU A 36 10.56 0.84 1.55
CA GLU A 36 11.02 2.02 0.80
C GLU A 36 10.90 1.84 -0.72
N GLU A 37 11.23 0.66 -1.24
CA GLU A 37 10.98 0.32 -2.65
C GLU A 37 9.50 0.46 -3.02
N GLY A 38 8.62 0.44 -2.02
CA GLY A 38 7.18 0.51 -2.21
C GLY A 38 6.65 -0.70 -2.96
N SER A 39 5.32 -0.81 -3.04
CA SER A 39 4.73 -1.91 -3.80
C SER A 39 4.56 -1.48 -5.26
N PRO A 40 5.18 -2.15 -6.26
CA PRO A 40 4.87 -1.93 -7.68
C PRO A 40 3.41 -2.32 -8.02
N SER A 41 2.67 -2.80 -7.03
CA SER A 41 1.24 -3.02 -7.01
C SER A 41 0.42 -1.82 -7.53
N SER A 42 0.75 -0.57 -7.24
CA SER A 42 -0.03 0.56 -7.81
C SER A 42 0.07 0.57 -9.34
N THR A 43 1.28 0.41 -9.88
CA THR A 43 1.57 0.39 -11.32
C THR A 43 0.91 -0.79 -12.02
N PHE A 44 1.01 -2.00 -11.47
CA PHE A 44 0.37 -3.20 -12.04
C PHE A 44 -1.15 -3.09 -12.06
N LEU A 45 -1.76 -2.51 -11.03
CA LEU A 45 -3.21 -2.29 -11.00
C LEU A 45 -3.65 -1.28 -12.05
N ASN A 46 -2.94 -0.16 -12.18
CA ASN A 46 -3.25 0.86 -13.16
C ASN A 46 -3.16 0.30 -14.59
N PHE A 47 -2.13 -0.46 -14.91
CA PHE A 47 -2.04 -1.14 -16.20
C PHE A 47 -3.12 -2.19 -16.38
N ALA A 48 -3.41 -3.01 -15.36
CA ALA A 48 -4.49 -3.99 -15.44
C ALA A 48 -5.84 -3.32 -15.76
N ILE A 49 -6.20 -2.24 -15.06
CA ILE A 49 -7.43 -1.48 -15.29
C ILE A 49 -7.45 -0.88 -16.71
N ALA A 50 -6.33 -0.32 -17.18
CA ALA A 50 -6.22 0.19 -18.54
C ALA A 50 -6.46 -0.91 -19.59
N PHE A 51 -5.81 -2.06 -19.45
CA PHE A 51 -6.00 -3.20 -20.35
C PHE A 51 -7.41 -3.79 -20.28
N VAL A 52 -8.02 -3.84 -19.09
CA VAL A 52 -9.43 -4.25 -18.94
C VAL A 52 -10.34 -3.26 -19.67
N SER A 53 -10.15 -1.95 -19.52
CA SER A 53 -10.97 -0.92 -20.17
C SER A 53 -10.90 -1.02 -21.70
N ILE A 54 -9.69 -1.20 -22.23
CA ILE A 54 -9.46 -1.41 -23.66
C ILE A 54 -10.11 -2.72 -24.14
N GLY A 55 -9.88 -3.82 -23.42
CA GLY A 55 -10.45 -5.13 -23.73
C GLY A 55 -11.99 -5.11 -23.69
N LEU A 56 -12.59 -4.43 -22.70
CA LEU A 56 -14.04 -4.24 -22.62
C LEU A 56 -14.57 -3.44 -23.80
N SER A 57 -13.86 -2.39 -24.21
CA SER A 57 -14.25 -1.54 -25.35
C SER A 57 -14.25 -2.31 -26.67
N PHE A 58 -13.25 -3.17 -26.88
CA PHE A 58 -13.23 -4.07 -28.05
C PHE A 58 -14.30 -5.16 -27.95
N LEU A 59 -14.56 -5.69 -26.76
CA LEU A 59 -15.63 -6.65 -26.52
C LEU A 59 -17.01 -6.04 -26.81
N THR A 60 -17.32 -4.83 -26.31
CA THR A 60 -18.58 -4.14 -26.63
C THR A 60 -18.69 -3.83 -28.12
N THR A 61 -17.58 -3.49 -28.78
CA THR A 61 -17.56 -3.32 -30.24
C THR A 61 -17.94 -4.62 -30.94
N LEU A 62 -17.38 -5.76 -30.52
CA LEU A 62 -17.72 -7.09 -31.04
C LEU A 62 -19.19 -7.47 -30.86
N LEU A 63 -19.77 -7.12 -29.69
CA LEU A 63 -21.15 -7.45 -29.38
C LEU A 63 -22.16 -6.53 -30.07
N THR A 64 -21.78 -5.27 -30.31
CA THR A 64 -22.71 -4.23 -30.77
C THR A 64 -22.62 -4.00 -32.28
N VAL A 65 -21.42 -4.12 -32.87
CA VAL A 65 -21.19 -3.83 -34.28
C VAL A 65 -21.27 -5.12 -35.09
N LYS A 66 -22.15 -5.14 -36.09
CA LYS A 66 -22.13 -6.18 -37.12
C LYS A 66 -20.97 -5.92 -38.07
N ILE A 67 -19.88 -6.67 -37.90
CA ILE A 67 -18.71 -6.62 -38.77
C ILE A 67 -18.93 -7.59 -39.93
N GLU A 68 -19.12 -7.08 -41.15
CA GLU A 68 -19.34 -7.91 -42.34
C GLU A 68 -18.06 -8.62 -42.81
N SER A 69 -16.88 -8.05 -42.53
CA SER A 69 -15.60 -8.63 -42.91
C SER A 69 -15.04 -9.58 -41.86
N ILE A 70 -14.88 -10.86 -42.22
CA ILE A 70 -14.32 -11.90 -41.36
C ILE A 70 -12.90 -11.56 -40.85
N TYR A 71 -12.09 -10.87 -41.67
CA TYR A 71 -10.73 -10.49 -41.31
C TYR A 71 -10.69 -9.46 -40.19
N VAL A 72 -11.56 -8.44 -40.27
CA VAL A 72 -11.66 -7.40 -39.23
C VAL A 72 -12.20 -8.00 -37.94
N PHE A 73 -13.22 -8.88 -38.04
CA PHE A 73 -13.75 -9.61 -36.89
C PHE A 73 -12.65 -10.40 -36.18
N LEU A 74 -11.84 -11.16 -36.92
CA LEU A 74 -10.77 -11.98 -36.34
C LEU A 74 -9.69 -11.13 -35.64
N ILE A 75 -9.30 -9.99 -36.21
CA ILE A 75 -8.34 -9.07 -35.58
C ILE A 75 -8.88 -8.56 -34.23
N PHE A 76 -10.13 -8.11 -34.18
CA PHE A 76 -10.70 -7.62 -32.93
C PHE A 76 -10.87 -8.74 -31.88
N VAL A 77 -11.23 -9.96 -32.29
CA VAL A 77 -11.27 -11.12 -31.39
C VAL A 77 -9.89 -11.37 -30.77
N VAL A 78 -8.84 -11.41 -31.60
CA VAL A 78 -7.47 -11.65 -31.14
C VAL A 78 -6.99 -10.54 -30.19
N LEU A 79 -7.23 -9.28 -30.54
CA LEU A 79 -6.90 -8.14 -29.67
C LEU A 79 -7.64 -8.20 -28.33
N THR A 80 -8.92 -8.59 -28.35
CA THR A 80 -9.73 -8.74 -27.14
C THR A 80 -9.19 -9.86 -26.25
N ILE A 81 -8.84 -11.01 -26.82
CA ILE A 81 -8.28 -12.16 -26.07
C ILE A 81 -6.93 -11.78 -25.46
N ILE A 82 -6.02 -11.22 -26.25
CA ILE A 82 -4.68 -10.84 -25.78
C ILE A 82 -4.77 -9.76 -24.71
N GLY A 83 -5.62 -8.74 -24.92
CA GLY A 83 -5.83 -7.66 -23.96
C GLY A 83 -6.39 -8.16 -22.63
N LEU A 84 -7.40 -9.03 -22.66
CA LEU A 84 -7.98 -9.62 -21.46
C LEU A 84 -7.01 -10.60 -20.77
N ALA A 85 -6.23 -11.38 -21.52
CA ALA A 85 -5.21 -12.25 -20.96
C ALA A 85 -4.10 -11.46 -20.26
N ALA A 86 -3.60 -10.40 -20.89
CA ALA A 86 -2.60 -9.51 -20.29
C ALA A 86 -3.14 -8.83 -19.02
N ALA A 87 -4.38 -8.33 -19.07
CA ALA A 87 -5.06 -7.78 -17.91
C ALA A 87 -5.16 -8.79 -16.75
N LEU A 88 -5.55 -10.03 -17.05
CA LEU A 88 -5.65 -11.09 -16.05
C LEU A 88 -4.31 -11.38 -15.39
N VAL A 89 -3.23 -11.50 -16.17
CA VAL A 89 -1.87 -11.74 -15.67
C VAL A 89 -1.42 -10.60 -14.75
N LEU A 90 -1.60 -9.35 -15.20
CA LEU A 90 -1.27 -8.15 -14.40
C LEU A 90 -2.08 -8.10 -13.10
N PHE A 91 -3.36 -8.48 -13.14
CA PHE A 91 -4.23 -8.53 -11.96
C PHE A 91 -3.81 -9.61 -10.97
N VAL A 92 -3.42 -10.80 -11.45
CA VAL A 92 -2.90 -11.88 -10.61
C VAL A 92 -1.57 -11.47 -9.97
N LEU A 93 -0.66 -10.88 -10.76
CA LEU A 93 0.63 -10.39 -10.26
C LEU A 93 0.44 -9.30 -9.21
N TRP A 94 -0.48 -8.37 -9.46
CA TRP A 94 -0.88 -7.34 -8.51
C TRP A 94 -1.34 -7.93 -7.18
N ARG A 95 -2.23 -8.92 -7.22
CA ARG A 95 -2.78 -9.57 -6.03
C ARG A 95 -1.69 -10.26 -5.23
N LYS A 96 -0.75 -10.95 -5.89
CA LYS A 96 0.41 -11.58 -5.24
C LYS A 96 1.32 -10.54 -4.57
N THR A 97 1.70 -9.48 -5.27
CA THR A 97 2.59 -8.43 -4.74
C THR A 97 1.96 -7.70 -3.56
N ARG A 98 0.64 -7.43 -3.62
CA ARG A 98 -0.10 -6.79 -2.52
C ARG A 98 -0.13 -7.66 -1.26
N SER A 99 -0.23 -8.99 -1.39
CA SER A 99 -0.20 -9.90 -0.24
C SER A 99 1.16 -9.91 0.45
N ARG A 100 2.27 -9.93 -0.30
CA ARG A 100 3.62 -9.97 0.29
C ARG A 100 3.90 -8.80 1.24
N VAL A 101 3.54 -7.58 0.85
CA VAL A 101 3.71 -6.40 1.70
C VAL A 101 2.83 -6.46 2.95
N LYS A 102 1.57 -6.91 2.80
CA LYS A 102 0.67 -7.11 3.95
C LYS A 102 1.23 -8.14 4.93
N ASP A 103 1.81 -9.22 4.43
CA ASP A 103 2.40 -10.27 5.26
C ASP A 103 3.65 -9.77 6.00
N LEU A 104 4.49 -8.96 5.36
CA LEU A 104 5.63 -8.31 6.01
C LEU A 104 5.18 -7.36 7.13
N VAL A 105 4.20 -6.49 6.86
CA VAL A 105 3.64 -5.59 7.89
C VAL A 105 3.00 -6.39 9.02
N LYS A 106 2.28 -7.47 8.71
CA LYS A 106 1.69 -8.36 9.72
C LYS A 106 2.77 -9.05 10.55
N LYS A 107 3.87 -9.47 9.95
CA LYS A 107 5.01 -10.09 10.64
C LYS A 107 5.67 -9.10 11.60
N ILE A 108 5.90 -7.85 11.16
CA ILE A 108 6.43 -6.78 12.01
C ILE A 108 5.48 -6.52 13.19
N LYS A 109 4.16 -6.41 12.92
CA LYS A 109 3.16 -6.19 13.96
C LYS A 109 3.01 -7.34 14.94
N ALA A 110 3.17 -8.58 14.47
CA ALA A 110 3.09 -9.78 15.31
C ALA A 110 4.30 -9.98 16.23
N ARG A 111 5.44 -9.31 15.94
CA ARG A 111 6.61 -9.28 16.84
C ARG A 111 6.42 -8.33 18.01
N ALA A 112 5.56 -7.31 17.87
CA ALA A 112 5.24 -6.45 18.99
C ALA A 112 4.36 -7.22 19.99
N PRO A 113 4.74 -7.29 21.28
CA PRO A 113 3.87 -7.88 22.29
C PRO A 113 2.56 -7.09 22.32
N ALA A 114 1.42 -7.80 22.30
CA ALA A 114 0.15 -7.19 22.67
C ALA A 114 0.36 -6.57 24.05
N SER A 115 0.18 -5.25 24.13
CA SER A 115 0.37 -4.41 25.30
C SER A 115 0.19 -5.18 26.62
N SER A 116 1.30 -5.42 27.32
CA SER A 116 1.32 -5.88 28.71
C SER A 116 0.84 -4.75 29.63
N THR A 117 -0.40 -4.30 29.45
CA THR A 117 -1.02 -3.27 30.28
C THR A 117 -1.67 -3.85 31.55
N GLU A 118 -1.69 -5.17 31.72
CA GLU A 118 -2.31 -5.81 32.90
C GLU A 118 -1.34 -6.26 34.01
N ALA A 119 -0.02 -6.20 33.81
CA ALA A 119 0.94 -6.74 34.79
C ALA A 119 1.41 -5.74 35.89
N GLY A 120 1.03 -4.45 35.82
CA GLY A 120 1.51 -3.41 36.74
C GLY A 120 0.53 -2.99 37.84
N ALA A 121 -0.72 -3.45 37.83
CA ALA A 121 -1.79 -2.91 38.68
C ALA A 121 -2.15 -3.75 39.92
N SER A 122 -1.37 -4.79 40.29
CA SER A 122 -1.69 -5.64 41.46
C SER A 122 -0.57 -5.84 42.50
N GLN A 123 0.49 -5.03 42.49
CA GLN A 123 1.41 -4.96 43.65
C GLN A 123 1.26 -3.63 44.37
N GLY A 124 0.24 -3.57 45.21
CA GLY A 124 -0.07 -2.47 46.12
C GLY A 124 -1.12 -2.93 47.11
N GLY A 125 -0.78 -3.92 47.93
CA GLY A 125 -1.55 -4.41 49.07
C GLY A 125 -0.71 -4.31 50.32
#